data_AF-A0A2G5B1I7-F1
#
_entry.id   AF-A0A2G5B1I7-F1
#
_cell.length_a   1.000
_cell.length_b   1.000
_cell.length_c   1.000
_cell.angle_alpha   90.00
_cell.angle_beta   90.00
_cell.angle_gamma   90.00
#
_symmetry.space_group_name_H-M   'P 1'
#
loop_
_entity.id
_entity.type
_entity.pdbx_description
1 polymer ?
#
loop_
_entity_poly.entity_id
_entity_poly.type
_entity_poly.pdbx_seq_one_letter_code
_entity_poly.pdbx_strand_id
1 'polypeptide(L)'
;MLRLLLPPIDTAGSSRSQQQTDRNAVGVQILQTFSIILDSVSDERFMYSLFSNNFVNQVIAAPVDMDNEEVVSYYVAFLKALSLKLTPNTIHFFFNELMNDFPLYTTAIALFDHSDSMVRVAVRAITLNVFRI
;
A
#
# COMPACT_ATOMS: atom_id res chain seq x y z
N MET A 1 41.33 -26.19 34.92
CA MET A 1 41.90 -25.21 33.98
C MET A 1 41.42 -25.56 32.57
N LEU A 2 40.89 -24.58 31.85
CA LEU A 2 40.33 -24.60 30.47
C LEU A 2 39.00 -25.35 30.24
N ARG A 3 37.90 -24.59 30.24
CA ARG A 3 36.79 -24.80 29.31
C ARG A 3 36.57 -23.50 28.52
N LEU A 4 36.56 -23.67 27.21
CA LEU A 4 36.49 -22.63 26.18
C LEU A 4 35.28 -21.70 26.34
N LEU A 5 35.57 -20.44 26.07
CA LEU A 5 34.68 -19.33 25.76
C LEU A 5 33.81 -19.65 24.52
N LEU A 6 32.55 -20.01 24.71
CA LEU A 6 31.53 -19.88 23.66
C LEU A 6 31.00 -18.44 23.71
N PRO A 7 30.96 -17.70 22.59
CA PRO A 7 30.29 -16.41 22.56
C PRO A 7 28.77 -16.61 22.73
N PRO A 8 28.06 -15.61 23.29
CA PRO A 8 26.60 -15.68 23.43
C PRO A 8 25.94 -15.82 22.05
N ILE A 9 25.03 -16.78 21.93
CA ILE A 9 24.20 -16.97 20.74
C ILE A 9 23.30 -15.74 20.60
N ASP A 10 23.49 -15.01 19.52
CA ASP A 10 22.71 -13.84 19.13
C ASP A 10 21.28 -14.27 18.71
N THR A 11 20.40 -14.43 19.68
CA THR A 11 18.97 -14.77 19.47
C THR A 11 18.10 -13.55 19.15
N ALA A 12 18.63 -12.33 19.21
CA ALA A 12 17.86 -11.11 19.00
C ALA A 12 17.68 -10.74 17.51
N GLY A 13 18.65 -11.10 16.66
CA GLY A 13 18.58 -10.85 15.21
C GLY A 13 17.56 -11.69 14.46
N SER A 14 17.26 -12.90 14.94
CA SER A 14 16.30 -13.82 14.30
C SER A 14 14.84 -13.47 14.63
N SER A 15 14.55 -12.95 15.82
CA SER A 15 13.17 -12.60 16.20
C SER A 15 12.64 -11.37 15.49
N ARG A 16 13.48 -10.37 15.16
CA ARG A 16 13.07 -9.16 14.43
C ARG A 16 12.74 -9.43 12.95
N SER A 17 13.54 -10.26 12.30
CA SER A 17 13.32 -10.65 10.90
C SER A 17 12.08 -11.54 10.75
N GLN A 18 11.80 -12.42 11.70
CA GLN A 18 10.57 -13.22 11.72
C GLN A 18 9.30 -12.38 11.96
N GLN A 19 9.35 -11.44 12.93
CA GLN A 19 8.22 -10.54 13.21
C GLN A 19 7.92 -9.58 12.04
N GLN A 20 8.95 -9.12 11.33
CA GLN A 20 8.80 -8.32 10.12
C GLN A 20 8.17 -9.13 8.99
N THR A 21 8.55 -10.40 8.85
CA THR A 21 8.01 -11.31 7.82
C THR A 21 6.53 -11.58 8.04
N ASP A 22 6.11 -11.88 9.27
CA ASP A 22 4.71 -12.12 9.62
C ASP A 22 3.85 -10.87 9.42
N ARG A 23 4.38 -9.69 9.78
CA ARG A 23 3.70 -8.41 9.60
C ARG A 23 3.56 -8.03 8.12
N ASN A 24 4.59 -8.29 7.31
CA ASN A 24 4.55 -8.09 5.86
C ASN A 24 3.53 -9.04 5.21
N ALA A 25 3.45 -10.30 5.65
CA ALA A 25 2.47 -11.26 5.14
C ALA A 25 1.02 -10.80 5.41
N VAL A 26 0.72 -10.31 6.61
CA VAL A 26 -0.60 -9.76 6.95
C VAL A 26 -0.91 -8.50 6.14
N GLY A 27 0.07 -7.59 5.99
CA GLY A 27 -0.07 -6.39 5.16
C GLY A 27 -0.40 -6.71 3.70
N VAL A 28 0.36 -7.65 3.10
CA VAL A 28 0.12 -8.14 1.74
C VAL A 28 -1.28 -8.75 1.60
N GLN A 29 -1.70 -9.57 2.57
CA GLN A 29 -3.04 -10.18 2.54
C GLN A 29 -4.16 -9.14 2.62
N ILE A 30 -3.99 -8.08 3.41
CA ILE A 30 -4.94 -6.96 3.45
C ILE A 30 -4.99 -6.28 2.09
N LEU A 31 -3.84 -5.93 1.50
CA LEU A 31 -3.78 -5.28 0.19
C LEU A 31 -4.44 -6.13 -0.91
N GLN A 32 -4.18 -7.43 -0.92
CA GLN A 32 -4.79 -8.37 -1.88
C GLN A 32 -6.30 -8.47 -1.68
N THR A 33 -6.76 -8.71 -0.45
CA THR A 33 -8.19 -8.84 -0.14
C THR A 33 -8.94 -7.57 -0.52
N PHE A 34 -8.35 -6.41 -0.21
CA PHE A 34 -8.96 -5.13 -0.53
C PHE A 34 -8.99 -4.86 -2.04
N SER A 35 -7.95 -5.24 -2.78
CA SER A 35 -7.93 -5.15 -4.24
C SER A 35 -9.05 -6.00 -4.86
N ILE A 36 -9.28 -7.22 -4.36
CA ILE A 36 -10.38 -8.07 -4.80
C ILE A 36 -11.74 -7.45 -4.47
N ILE A 37 -11.92 -6.88 -3.28
CA ILE A 37 -13.16 -6.19 -2.90
C ILE A 37 -13.43 -5.02 -3.86
N LEU A 38 -12.41 -4.19 -4.12
CA LEU A 38 -12.53 -3.08 -5.04
C LEU A 38 -12.91 -3.57 -6.43
N ASP A 39 -12.21 -4.56 -6.98
CA ASP A 39 -12.50 -5.07 -8.32
C ASP A 39 -13.89 -5.73 -8.43
N SER A 40 -14.33 -6.43 -7.40
CA SER A 40 -15.62 -7.15 -7.39
C SER A 40 -16.83 -6.27 -7.13
N VAL A 41 -16.70 -5.20 -6.34
CA VAL A 41 -17.85 -4.36 -5.99
C VAL A 41 -18.14 -3.35 -7.10
N SER A 42 -19.39 -3.38 -7.56
CA SER A 42 -19.97 -2.43 -8.52
C SER A 42 -21.05 -1.54 -7.90
N ASP A 43 -21.43 -1.78 -6.64
CA ASP A 43 -22.46 -0.99 -5.95
C ASP A 43 -21.89 0.35 -5.47
N GLU A 44 -22.41 1.43 -6.03
CA GLU A 44 -21.93 2.79 -5.74
C GLU A 44 -22.13 3.19 -4.28
N ARG A 45 -23.21 2.71 -3.63
CA ARG A 45 -23.52 3.06 -2.23
C ARG A 45 -22.53 2.40 -1.28
N PHE A 46 -22.19 1.14 -1.52
CA PHE A 46 -21.15 0.44 -0.79
C PHE A 46 -19.81 1.14 -0.98
N MET A 47 -19.43 1.47 -2.21
CA MET A 47 -18.17 2.17 -2.49
C MET A 47 -18.09 3.52 -1.78
N TYR A 48 -19.17 4.29 -1.81
CA TYR A 48 -19.28 5.56 -1.09
C TYR A 48 -19.12 5.38 0.43
N SER A 49 -19.79 4.38 1.00
CA SER A 49 -19.67 4.03 2.42
C SER A 49 -18.24 3.62 2.81
N LEU A 50 -17.59 2.83 1.96
CA LEU A 50 -16.22 2.36 2.17
C LEU A 50 -15.21 3.52 2.18
N PHE A 51 -15.35 4.46 1.24
CA PHE A 51 -14.43 5.60 1.11
C PHE A 51 -14.67 6.67 2.17
N SER A 52 -15.93 6.96 2.51
CA SER A 52 -16.30 7.98 3.49
C SER A 52 -15.82 7.69 4.92
N ASN A 53 -15.58 6.42 5.27
CA ASN A 53 -15.08 6.04 6.60
C ASN A 53 -13.56 6.27 6.77
N ASN A 54 -12.87 6.84 5.78
CA ASN A 54 -11.44 7.17 5.82
C ASN A 54 -10.49 5.96 6.04
N PHE A 55 -11.02 4.73 6.17
CA PHE A 55 -10.24 3.50 6.34
C PHE A 55 -9.26 3.29 5.19
N VAL A 56 -9.69 3.57 3.96
CA VAL A 56 -8.83 3.45 2.77
C VAL A 56 -7.63 4.38 2.87
N ASN A 57 -7.79 5.62 3.32
CA ASN A 57 -6.67 6.54 3.50
C ASN A 57 -5.73 6.08 4.61
N GLN A 58 -6.24 5.44 5.67
CA GLN A 58 -5.41 4.83 6.70
C GLN A 58 -4.56 3.69 6.13
N VAL A 59 -5.11 2.88 5.21
CA VAL A 59 -4.37 1.82 4.53
C VAL A 59 -3.32 2.40 3.57
N ILE A 60 -3.64 3.47 2.83
CA ILE A 60 -2.66 4.16 1.97
C ILE A 60 -1.51 4.72 2.80
N ALA A 61 -1.81 5.35 3.94
CA ALA A 61 -0.82 5.98 4.82
C ALA A 61 -0.10 4.99 5.75
N ALA A 62 -0.46 3.70 5.72
CA ALA A 62 0.18 2.70 6.56
C ALA A 62 1.67 2.58 6.21
N PRO A 63 2.55 2.34 7.21
CA PRO A 63 3.95 2.08 6.93
C PRO A 63 4.09 0.75 6.20
N VAL A 64 4.49 0.82 4.93
CA VAL A 64 4.75 -0.34 4.06
C VAL A 64 6.26 -0.46 3.84
N ASP A 65 6.75 -1.69 3.81
CA ASP A 65 8.14 -2.02 3.54
C ASP A 65 8.46 -1.83 2.05
N MET A 66 8.87 -0.62 1.68
CA MET A 66 9.16 -0.23 0.28
C MET A 66 10.47 -0.81 -0.26
N ASP A 67 11.30 -1.41 0.60
CA ASP A 67 12.52 -2.09 0.17
C ASP A 67 12.23 -3.51 -0.35
N ASN A 68 11.04 -4.05 -0.06
CA ASN A 68 10.60 -5.35 -0.52
C ASN A 68 9.81 -5.24 -1.83
N GLU A 69 10.42 -5.68 -2.94
CA GLU A 69 9.82 -5.61 -4.28
C GLU A 69 8.45 -6.30 -4.40
N GLU A 70 8.24 -7.41 -3.68
CA GLU A 70 6.97 -8.11 -3.66
C GLU A 70 5.89 -7.25 -2.99
N VAL A 71 6.21 -6.63 -1.86
CA VAL A 71 5.31 -5.74 -1.13
C VAL A 71 4.97 -4.50 -1.96
N VAL A 72 5.97 -3.88 -2.61
CA VAL A 72 5.77 -2.75 -3.53
C VAL A 72 4.83 -3.12 -4.66
N SER A 73 4.99 -4.31 -5.24
CA SER A 73 4.13 -4.80 -6.33
C SER A 73 2.67 -4.88 -5.91
N TYR A 74 2.39 -5.44 -4.73
CA TYR A 74 1.02 -5.49 -4.18
C TYR A 74 0.48 -4.12 -3.82
N TYR A 75 1.31 -3.25 -3.24
CA TYR A 75 0.90 -1.90 -2.87
C TYR A 75 0.51 -1.08 -4.11
N VAL A 76 1.31 -1.14 -5.16
CA VAL A 76 1.03 -0.43 -6.43
C VAL A 76 -0.19 -0.99 -7.12
N ALA A 77 -0.40 -2.31 -7.09
CA ALA A 77 -1.63 -2.93 -7.60
C ALA A 77 -2.88 -2.42 -6.86
N PHE A 78 -2.80 -2.31 -5.52
CA PHE A 78 -3.85 -1.74 -4.69
C PHE A 78 -4.14 -0.27 -5.02
N LEU A 79 -3.11 0.58 -5.13
CA LEU A 79 -3.29 1.99 -5.53
C LEU A 79 -3.92 2.10 -6.92
N LYS A 80 -3.53 1.24 -7.85
CA LYS A 80 -4.13 1.17 -9.19
C LYS A 80 -5.60 0.77 -9.12
N ALA A 81 -5.97 -0.24 -8.34
CA ALA A 81 -7.36 -0.65 -8.15
C ALA A 81 -8.21 0.49 -7.58
N LEU A 82 -7.69 1.23 -6.59
CA LEU A 82 -8.35 2.42 -6.05
C LEU A 82 -8.55 3.51 -7.12
N SER A 83 -7.51 3.81 -7.89
CA SER A 83 -7.58 4.85 -8.93
C SER A 83 -8.67 4.57 -9.98
N LEU A 84 -8.95 3.30 -10.27
CA LEU A 84 -10.01 2.90 -11.21
C LEU A 84 -11.42 3.15 -10.67
N LYS A 85 -11.58 3.25 -9.35
CA LYS A 85 -12.86 3.48 -8.67
C LYS A 85 -13.12 4.94 -8.31
N LEU A 86 -12.19 5.85 -8.66
CA LEU A 86 -12.39 7.27 -8.47
C LEU A 86 -13.52 7.78 -9.37
N THR A 87 -14.36 8.63 -8.79
CA THR A 87 -15.43 9.36 -9.48
C THR A 87 -15.42 10.81 -8.98
N PRO A 88 -16.06 11.76 -9.70
CA PRO A 88 -16.19 13.13 -9.22
C PRO A 88 -16.83 13.24 -7.83
N ASN A 89 -17.69 12.28 -7.48
CA ASN A 89 -18.39 12.23 -6.19
C ASN A 89 -17.60 11.52 -5.08
N THR A 90 -16.48 10.87 -5.38
CA THR A 90 -15.71 10.11 -4.38
C THR A 90 -14.28 10.58 -4.23
N ILE A 91 -13.74 11.32 -5.20
CA ILE A 91 -12.36 11.81 -5.19
C ILE A 91 -12.04 12.66 -3.95
N HIS A 92 -12.99 13.46 -3.47
CA HIS A 92 -12.81 14.31 -2.30
C HIS A 92 -12.52 13.51 -1.02
N PHE A 93 -12.96 12.24 -0.92
CA PHE A 93 -12.62 11.39 0.23
C PHE A 93 -11.15 11.06 0.32
N PHE A 94 -10.42 11.10 -0.80
CA PHE A 94 -8.98 10.82 -0.85
C PHE A 94 -8.15 12.09 -0.71
N PHE A 95 -8.78 13.25 -0.53
CA PHE A 95 -8.09 14.52 -0.34
C PHE A 95 -8.08 14.91 1.14
N ASN A 96 -6.89 15.24 1.64
CA ASN A 96 -6.70 15.74 2.98
C ASN A 96 -6.59 17.27 2.93
N GLU A 97 -7.69 17.96 3.23
CA GLU A 97 -7.76 19.43 3.20
C GLU A 97 -6.80 20.10 4.20
N LEU A 98 -6.52 19.47 5.34
CA LEU A 98 -5.66 20.06 6.38
C LEU A 98 -4.19 20.10 5.95
N MET A 99 -3.75 19.09 5.20
CA MET A 99 -2.37 18.96 4.74
C MET A 99 -2.22 19.36 3.26
N ASN A 100 -3.33 19.70 2.59
CA ASN A 100 -3.39 19.95 1.15
C ASN A 100 -2.74 18.81 0.34
N ASP A 101 -3.03 17.57 0.73
CA ASP A 101 -2.40 16.37 0.19
C ASP A 101 -3.45 15.41 -0.37
N PHE A 102 -3.08 14.67 -1.40
CA PHE A 102 -3.87 13.59 -1.99
C PHE A 102 -3.07 12.29 -1.88
N PRO A 103 -3.16 11.57 -0.74
CA PRO A 103 -2.29 10.44 -0.42
C PRO A 103 -2.19 9.39 -1.53
N LEU A 104 -3.30 9.09 -2.21
CA LEU A 104 -3.32 8.14 -3.32
C LEU A 104 -2.36 8.51 -4.47
N TYR A 105 -2.30 9.80 -4.84
CA TYR A 105 -1.42 10.25 -5.91
C TYR A 105 0.00 10.52 -5.39
N THR A 106 0.12 11.10 -4.21
CA THR A 106 1.42 11.43 -3.60
C THR A 106 2.26 10.17 -3.36
N THR A 107 1.67 9.07 -2.89
CA THR A 107 2.41 7.80 -2.74
C THR A 107 2.70 7.14 -4.08
N ALA A 108 1.77 7.21 -5.05
CA ALA A 108 2.01 6.66 -6.38
C ALA A 108 3.14 7.38 -7.12
N ILE A 109 3.15 8.72 -7.11
CA ILE A 109 4.16 9.50 -7.80
C ILE A 109 5.54 9.35 -7.17
N ALA A 110 5.65 9.03 -5.87
CA ALA A 110 6.93 8.71 -5.24
C ALA A 110 7.63 7.48 -5.88
N LEU A 111 6.88 6.61 -6.57
CA LEU A 111 7.37 5.40 -7.24
C LEU A 111 7.61 5.59 -8.75
N PHE A 112 7.58 6.83 -9.27
CA PHE A 112 7.64 7.09 -10.71
C PHE A 112 8.92 6.60 -11.40
N ASP A 113 10.05 6.61 -10.70
CA ASP A 113 11.37 6.17 -11.18
C ASP A 113 11.81 4.85 -10.54
N HIS A 114 10.85 4.00 -10.16
CA HIS A 114 11.14 2.67 -9.62
C HIS A 114 11.89 1.82 -10.65
N SER A 115 12.80 0.94 -10.22
CA SER A 115 13.61 0.06 -11.09
C SER A 115 12.77 -0.88 -11.96
N ASP A 116 11.69 -1.42 -11.40
CA ASP A 116 10.72 -2.26 -12.11
C ASP A 116 9.84 -1.46 -13.09
N SER A 117 9.88 -1.87 -14.36
CA SER A 117 9.05 -1.32 -15.43
C SER A 117 7.54 -1.46 -15.20
N MET A 118 7.07 -2.54 -14.59
CA MET A 118 5.64 -2.77 -14.33
C MET A 118 5.11 -1.78 -13.29
N VAL A 119 5.90 -1.49 -12.25
CA VAL A 119 5.60 -0.45 -11.26
C VAL A 119 5.45 0.89 -11.96
N ARG A 120 6.42 1.29 -12.80
CA ARG A 120 6.34 2.55 -13.55
C ARG A 120 5.11 2.63 -14.46
N VAL A 121 4.72 1.53 -15.11
CA VAL A 121 3.49 1.47 -15.92
C VAL A 121 2.24 1.67 -15.07
N ALA A 122 2.17 1.04 -13.89
CA ALA A 122 1.05 1.21 -12.99
C ALA A 122 0.96 2.64 -12.44
N VAL A 123 2.08 3.28 -12.07
CA VAL A 123 2.12 4.69 -11.63
C VAL A 123 1.59 5.62 -12.72
N ARG A 124 1.97 5.40 -13.98
CA ARG A 124 1.43 6.17 -15.12
C ARG A 124 -0.08 5.97 -15.28
N ALA A 125 -0.56 4.73 -15.15
CA ALA A 125 -2.00 4.45 -15.20
C ALA A 125 -2.77 5.14 -14.06
N ILE A 126 -2.24 5.10 -12.83
CA ILE A 126 -2.81 5.82 -11.68
C ILE A 126 -2.89 7.31 -11.97
N THR A 127 -1.80 7.90 -12.47
CA THR A 127 -1.75 9.32 -12.85
C THR A 127 -2.87 9.64 -13.85
N LEU A 128 -2.99 8.88 -14.94
CA LEU A 128 -4.04 9.11 -15.94
C LEU A 128 -5.45 8.95 -15.36
N ASN A 129 -5.66 7.98 -14.47
CA ASN A 129 -6.96 7.76 -13.84
C ASN A 129 -7.37 8.91 -12.93
N VAL A 130 -6.43 9.46 -12.16
CA VAL A 130 -6.66 10.60 -11.26
C VAL A 130 -6.97 11.87 -12.06
N PHE A 131 -6.14 12.21 -13.06
CA PHE A 131 -6.29 13.45 -13.83
C PHE A 131 -7.47 13.43 -14.82
N ARG A 132 -8.08 12.27 -15.07
CA ARG A 132 -9.29 12.14 -15.91
C ARG A 132 -10.56 12.60 -15.19
N ILE A 133 -10.57 12.54 -13.86
CA ILE A 133 -11.73 12.94 -13.02
C ILE A 133 -11.84 14.45 -12.99
#